data_AF-A0A7Y2A318-F1
#
_entry.id   AF-A0A7Y2A318-F1
#
_cell.length_a   1.000
_cell.length_b   1.000
_cell.length_c   1.000
_cell.angle_alpha   90.00
_cell.angle_beta   90.00
_cell.angle_gamma   90.00
#
_symmetry.space_group_name_H-M   'P 1'
#
loop_
_entity.id
_entity.type
_entity.pdbx_description
1 polymer ?
#
loop_
_entity_poly.entity_id
_entity_poly.type
_entity_poly.pdbx_seq_one_letter_code
_entity_poly.pdbx_strand_id
1 'polypeptide(L)'
;MTIQRVRMAGQCPNCGVKNARRNRSCRDCGATLDVRPVPTRSRVRLLIAIVVGLVVAMVVMAGLNILSNDVLSVEAFGPIGLAVGAGVGYLIVRFPAPRRDAGGDGE
;
A
#
# COMPACT_ATOMS: atom_id res chain seq x y z
N MET A 1 -15.76 -28.71 5.95
CA MET A 1 -15.58 -27.37 6.57
C MET A 1 -15.92 -26.31 5.53
N THR A 2 -17.12 -25.73 5.61
CA THR A 2 -17.58 -24.72 4.66
C THR A 2 -17.05 -23.34 5.06
N ILE A 3 -16.18 -22.77 4.23
CA ILE A 3 -15.69 -21.41 4.39
C ILE A 3 -16.86 -20.46 4.14
N GLN A 4 -17.46 -19.97 5.23
CA GLN A 4 -18.52 -18.97 5.19
C GLN A 4 -17.89 -17.64 4.73
N ARG A 5 -18.00 -17.35 3.43
CA ARG A 5 -17.56 -16.08 2.86
C ARG A 5 -18.21 -14.94 3.63
N VAL A 6 -17.36 -14.09 4.20
CA VAL A 6 -17.69 -12.83 4.85
C VAL A 6 -18.79 -12.14 4.05
N ARG A 7 -19.97 -12.00 4.68
CA ARG A 7 -21.20 -11.49 4.07
C ARG A 7 -20.92 -10.17 3.37
N MET A 8 -21.10 -10.17 2.05
CA MET A 8 -21.00 -8.97 1.25
C MET A 8 -22.00 -7.95 1.77
N ALA A 9 -21.50 -6.76 2.04
CA ALA A 9 -22.28 -5.64 2.54
C ALA A 9 -23.56 -5.47 1.69
N GLY A 10 -24.70 -5.64 2.36
CA GLY A 10 -26.00 -5.40 1.75
C GLY A 10 -27.03 -6.51 1.92
N GLN A 11 -26.86 -7.51 2.80
CA GLN A 11 -27.94 -8.46 3.11
C GLN A 11 -28.18 -8.57 4.62
N CYS A 12 -29.43 -8.38 5.04
CA CYS A 12 -29.80 -8.35 6.45
C CYS A 12 -29.61 -9.74 7.09
N PRO A 13 -28.92 -9.87 8.23
CA PRO A 13 -28.75 -11.15 8.91
C PRO A 13 -30.03 -11.68 9.57
N ASN A 14 -31.03 -10.82 9.79
CA ASN A 14 -32.29 -11.18 10.44
C ASN A 14 -33.33 -11.68 9.42
N CYS A 15 -33.61 -10.90 8.38
CA CYS A 15 -34.65 -11.25 7.39
C CYS A 15 -34.11 -11.61 5.99
N GLY A 16 -32.80 -11.51 5.74
CA GLY A 16 -32.21 -11.83 4.44
C GLY A 16 -32.47 -10.81 3.32
N VAL A 17 -33.20 -9.71 3.57
CA VAL A 17 -33.46 -8.70 2.54
C VAL A 17 -32.19 -7.93 2.16
N LYS A 18 -32.06 -7.59 0.88
CA LYS A 18 -30.93 -6.78 0.40
C LYS A 18 -31.15 -5.31 0.72
N ASN A 19 -30.20 -4.70 1.42
CA ASN A 19 -30.20 -3.28 1.79
C ASN A 19 -29.02 -2.56 1.11
N ALA A 20 -29.17 -1.25 0.85
CA ALA A 20 -28.08 -0.45 0.33
C ALA A 20 -26.92 -0.37 1.32
N ARG A 21 -25.67 -0.25 0.86
CA ARG A 21 -24.47 -0.18 1.73
C ARG A 21 -24.47 0.99 2.74
N ARG A 22 -25.34 1.99 2.58
CA ARG A 22 -25.47 3.15 3.49
C ARG A 22 -26.62 3.04 4.49
N ASN A 23 -27.46 2.00 4.36
CA ASN A 23 -28.60 1.82 5.26
C ASN A 23 -28.11 1.34 6.63
N ARG A 24 -28.31 2.17 7.66
CA ARG A 24 -28.03 1.83 9.08
C ARG A 24 -29.07 0.89 9.69
N SER A 25 -30.24 0.80 9.07
CA SER A 25 -31.32 -0.10 9.45
C SER A 25 -31.88 -0.82 8.23
N CYS A 26 -32.37 -2.03 8.47
CA CYS A 26 -33.10 -2.82 7.49
C CYS A 26 -34.43 -2.14 7.15
N ARG A 27 -34.71 -1.96 5.86
CA ARG A 27 -35.96 -1.32 5.40
C ARG A 27 -37.22 -2.12 5.70
N ASP A 28 -37.06 -3.41 5.99
CA ASP A 28 -38.16 -4.36 6.04
C ASP A 28 -38.44 -4.81 7.49
N CYS A 29 -37.41 -5.27 8.20
CA CYS A 29 -37.55 -5.74 9.58
C CYS A 29 -37.05 -4.74 10.65
N GLY A 30 -36.54 -3.57 10.25
CA GLY A 30 -36.02 -2.56 11.18
C GLY A 30 -34.70 -2.89 11.89
N ALA A 31 -34.14 -4.09 11.72
CA ALA A 31 -32.89 -4.50 12.37
C ALA A 31 -31.72 -3.56 12.02
N THR A 32 -30.91 -3.21 13.02
CA THR A 32 -29.69 -2.42 12.85
C THR A 32 -28.67 -3.17 12.01
N LEU A 33 -28.16 -2.51 10.97
CA LEU A 33 -27.13 -3.02 10.08
C LEU A 33 -25.82 -2.32 10.42
N ASP A 34 -24.78 -3.10 10.74
CA ASP A 34 -23.44 -2.58 10.97
C ASP A 34 -22.86 -2.10 9.62
N VAL A 35 -23.02 -0.81 9.35
CA VAL A 35 -22.41 -0.15 8.19
C VAL A 35 -20.98 0.16 8.55
N ARG A 36 -20.10 -0.85 8.45
CA ARG A 36 -18.67 -0.57 8.41
C ARG A 36 -18.35 0.18 7.12
N PRO A 37 -17.80 1.41 7.20
CA PRO A 37 -17.33 2.09 6.01
C PRO A 37 -16.22 1.24 5.39
N VAL A 38 -16.47 0.71 4.20
CA VAL A 38 -15.41 0.02 3.45
C VAL A 38 -14.39 1.09 3.06
N PRO A 39 -13.12 0.98 3.50
CA PRO A 39 -12.11 1.95 3.11
C PRO A 39 -11.99 1.94 1.58
N THR A 40 -12.11 3.12 0.96
CA THR A 40 -11.96 3.23 -0.49
C THR A 40 -10.51 2.93 -0.87
N ARG A 41 -10.31 2.15 -1.94
CA ARG A 41 -8.97 1.73 -2.40
C ARG A 41 -8.02 2.91 -2.62
N SER A 42 -8.57 4.08 -2.99
CA SER A 42 -7.84 5.34 -3.15
C SER A 42 -7.28 5.89 -1.84
N ARG A 43 -8.06 5.87 -0.74
CA ARG A 43 -7.58 6.31 0.58
C ARG A 43 -6.50 5.38 1.12
N VAL A 44 -6.65 4.07 0.95
CA VAL A 44 -5.63 3.10 1.39
C VAL A 44 -4.31 3.31 0.65
N ARG A 45 -4.33 3.51 -0.66
CA ARG A 45 -3.12 3.80 -1.46
C ARG A 45 -2.44 5.10 -1.03
N LEU A 46 -3.22 6.16 -0.78
CA LEU A 46 -2.70 7.44 -0.30
C LEU A 46 -2.03 7.28 1.08
N LEU A 47 -2.67 6.57 2.01
CA LEU A 47 -2.11 6.32 3.34
C LEU A 47 -0.80 5.52 3.26
N ILE A 48 -0.75 4.48 2.43
CA ILE A 48 0.48 3.70 2.23
C ILE A 48 1.60 4.59 1.66
N ALA A 49 1.31 5.43 0.66
CA ALA A 49 2.29 6.33 0.08
C ALA A 49 2.83 7.35 1.11
N ILE A 50 1.96 7.90 1.96
CA ILE A 50 2.36 8.81 3.05
C ILE A 50 3.27 8.10 4.04
N VAL A 51 2.89 6.89 4.50
CA VAL A 51 3.69 6.12 5.46
C VAL A 51 5.06 5.77 4.88
N VAL A 52 5.11 5.28 3.64
CA VAL A 52 6.38 4.97 2.96
C VAL A 52 7.24 6.23 2.80
N GLY A 53 6.63 7.34 2.37
CA GLY A 53 7.33 8.62 2.24
C GLY A 53 7.92 9.11 3.56
N LEU A 54 7.16 9.02 4.66
CA LEU A 54 7.63 9.40 6.00
C LEU A 54 8.78 8.53 6.47
N VAL A 55 8.71 7.20 6.27
CA VAL A 55 9.79 6.28 6.64
C VAL A 55 11.05 6.57 5.83
N VAL A 56 10.94 6.77 4.52
CA VAL A 56 12.08 7.13 3.66
C VAL A 56 12.68 8.46 4.10
N ALA A 57 11.87 9.49 4.34
CA ALA A 57 12.34 10.78 4.82
C ALA A 57 13.06 10.67 6.17
N MET A 58 12.54 9.86 7.09
CA MET A 58 13.17 9.63 8.39
C MET A 58 14.53 8.94 8.25
N VAL A 59 14.64 7.93 7.39
CA VAL A 59 15.92 7.23 7.11
C VAL A 59 16.94 8.15 6.45
N VAL A 60 16.51 8.98 5.48
CA VAL A 60 17.38 9.95 4.82
C VAL A 60 17.88 11.00 5.81
N MET A 61 16.98 11.59 6.60
CA MET A 61 17.35 12.57 7.64
C MET A 61 18.29 11.96 8.68
N ALA A 62 18.01 10.75 9.16
CA ALA A 62 18.89 10.04 10.09
C ALA A 62 20.25 9.73 9.47
N GLY A 63 20.29 9.25 8.22
CA GLY A 63 21.52 8.95 7.49
C GLY A 63 22.38 10.19 7.24
N LEU A 64 21.76 11.31 6.86
CA LEU A 64 22.45 12.60 6.70
C LEU A 64 22.96 13.12 8.03
N ASN A 65 22.19 12.99 9.11
CA ASN A 65 22.60 13.41 10.45
C ASN A 65 23.76 12.57 11.02
N ILE A 66 23.80 11.27 10.71
CA ILE A 66 24.94 10.38 11.03
C ILE A 66 26.16 10.76 10.19
N LEU A 67 25.97 11.13 8.91
CA LEU A 67 27.04 11.62 8.04
C LEU A 67 27.65 12.95 8.52
N SER A 68 26.86 13.79 9.20
CA SER A 68 27.30 15.12 9.64
C SER A 68 28.07 15.15 10.97
N ASN A 69 27.94 14.14 11.83
CA ASN A 69 28.39 14.26 13.23
C ASN A 69 29.59 13.40 13.65
N ASP A 70 30.24 12.60 12.79
CA ASP A 70 31.55 12.01 13.13
C ASP A 70 32.49 11.81 11.92
N VAL A 71 33.52 12.67 11.88
CA VAL A 71 34.95 12.35 11.69
C VAL A 71 35.28 10.90 11.30
N LEU A 72 35.33 10.60 10.00
CA LEU A 72 36.32 9.69 9.41
C LEU A 72 36.29 9.84 7.88
N SER A 73 37.32 10.55 7.38
CA SER A 73 37.80 10.55 6.01
C SER A 73 36.74 10.69 4.91
N VAL A 74 36.65 11.91 4.38
CA VAL A 74 36.05 12.28 3.09
C VAL A 74 36.55 11.40 1.91
N GLU A 75 37.60 10.59 2.12
CA GLU A 75 38.14 9.63 1.15
C GLU A 75 37.38 8.28 1.08
N ALA A 76 36.55 7.92 2.07
CA ALA A 76 35.86 6.61 2.09
C ALA A 76 34.46 6.63 1.45
N PHE A 77 33.78 7.78 1.44
CA PHE A 77 32.41 7.88 0.92
C PHE A 77 32.34 8.08 -0.59
N GLY A 78 33.41 8.59 -1.22
CA GLY A 78 33.53 8.67 -2.68
C GLY A 78 33.39 7.29 -3.37
N PRO A 79 34.24 6.31 -3.06
CA PRO A 79 34.21 5.01 -3.74
C PRO A 79 32.99 4.16 -3.37
N ILE A 80 32.54 4.17 -2.10
CA ILE A 80 31.41 3.35 -1.66
C ILE A 80 30.10 3.90 -2.26
N GLY A 81 29.88 5.21 -2.21
CA GLY A 81 28.70 5.84 -2.80
C GLY A 81 28.65 5.65 -4.32
N LEU A 82 29.80 5.77 -5.00
CA LEU A 82 29.91 5.55 -6.44
C LEU A 82 29.73 4.07 -6.82
N ALA A 83 30.25 3.13 -6.04
CA ALA A 83 30.06 1.70 -6.26
C ALA A 83 28.58 1.28 -6.09
N VAL A 84 27.90 1.79 -5.07
CA VAL A 84 26.47 1.52 -4.86
C VAL A 84 25.63 2.18 -5.97
N GLY A 85 25.90 3.44 -6.29
CA GLY A 85 25.21 4.14 -7.38
C GLY A 85 25.40 3.47 -8.74
N ALA A 86 26.63 3.06 -9.06
CA ALA A 86 26.95 2.34 -10.29
C ALA A 86 26.31 0.95 -10.31
N GLY A 87 26.30 0.22 -9.18
CA GLY A 87 25.65 -1.09 -9.07
C GLY A 87 24.14 -1.01 -9.31
N VAL A 88 23.47 -0.02 -8.71
CA VAL A 88 22.03 0.21 -8.90
C VAL A 88 21.75 0.63 -10.35
N GLY A 89 22.53 1.55 -10.91
CA GLY A 89 22.40 1.95 -12.31
C GLY A 89 22.61 0.80 -13.29
N TYR A 90 23.61 -0.05 -13.05
CA TYR A 90 23.88 -1.24 -13.85
C TYR A 90 22.71 -2.21 -13.82
N LEU A 91 22.12 -2.47 -12.65
CA LEU A 91 20.95 -3.35 -12.54
C LEU A 91 19.73 -2.82 -13.29
N ILE A 92 19.48 -1.50 -13.26
CA ILE A 92 18.37 -0.88 -13.99
C ILE A 92 18.54 -1.03 -15.51
N VAL A 93 19.76 -0.82 -16.02
CA VAL A 93 20.06 -0.95 -17.45
C VAL A 93 20.07 -2.42 -17.87
N ARG A 94 20.61 -3.31 -17.04
CA ARG A 94 20.81 -4.73 -17.37
C ARG A 94 19.55 -5.56 -17.22
N PHE A 95 18.71 -5.21 -16.25
CA PHE A 95 17.45 -5.86 -15.95
C PHE A 95 16.31 -4.85 -16.03
N PRO A 96 15.95 -4.40 -17.25
CA PRO A 96 14.75 -3.60 -17.42
C PRO A 96 13.56 -4.41 -16.90
N ALA A 97 12.79 -3.80 -15.99
CA ALA A 97 11.63 -4.46 -15.40
C ALA A 97 10.72 -5.00 -16.50
N PRO A 98 10.20 -6.23 -16.38
CA PRO A 98 9.34 -6.81 -17.40
C PRO A 98 8.16 -5.89 -17.64
N ARG A 99 7.94 -5.49 -18.90
CA ARG A 99 6.71 -4.81 -19.31
C ARG A 99 5.55 -5.71 -18.90
N ARG A 100 4.75 -5.23 -17.95
CA ARG A 100 3.41 -5.78 -17.74
C ARG A 100 2.58 -5.31 -18.91
N ASP A 101 2.65 -6.07 -20.00
CA ASP A 101 1.70 -5.93 -21.10
C ASP A 101 0.34 -6.29 -20.52
N ALA A 102 -0.45 -5.25 -20.25
CA ALA A 102 -1.85 -5.37 -19.97
C ALA A 102 -2.54 -5.78 -21.28
N GLY A 103 -3.30 -6.87 -21.27
CA GLY A 103 -4.11 -7.27 -22.44
C GLY A 103 -4.24 -8.79 -22.55
N GLY A 104 -4.86 -9.41 -21.54
CA GLY A 104 -5.42 -10.75 -21.65
C GLY A 104 -6.91 -10.62 -21.96
N ASP A 105 -7.23 -10.23 -23.19
CA ASP A 105 -8.51 -10.51 -23.83
C ASP A 105 -8.19 -11.75 -24.69
N GLY A 106 -8.73 -12.95 -24.47
CA GLY A 106 -10.13 -13.28 -24.23
C GLY A 106 -10.67 -13.93 -25.50
N GLU A 107 -10.26 -15.17 -25.78
CA GLU A 107 -10.90 -16.08 -26.75
C GLU A 107 -10.76 -17.53 -26.27
#